data_AF-A0A239V4M7-F1
#
_entry.id   AF-A0A239V4M7-F1
#
_cell.length_a   1.000
_cell.length_b   1.000
_cell.length_c   1.000
_cell.angle_alpha   90.00
_cell.angle_beta   90.00
_cell.angle_gamma   90.00
#
_symmetry.space_group_name_H-M   'P 1'
#
loop_
_entity.id
_entity.type
_entity.pdbx_description
1 polymer ?
#
loop_
_entity_poly.entity_id
_entity_poly.type
_entity_poly.pdbx_seq_one_letter_code
_entity_poly.pdbx_strand_id
1 'polypeptide(L)'
;MPAVGDALDHAWRSTENLPVTPIERARFRVHLFNTALQRITSTGEKPKETLDGIRITKRAVRLALSDAYHRLATLTPNERERAALIDTANEVRPWTLI
;
A
#
# COMPACT_ATOMS: atom_id res chain seq x y z
N MET A 1 12.46 12.81 -15.74
CA MET A 1 11.21 12.27 -15.16
C MET A 1 11.48 12.05 -13.68
N PRO A 2 10.66 12.55 -12.74
CA PRO A 2 10.86 12.26 -11.32
C PRO A 2 10.89 10.74 -11.09
N ALA A 3 11.70 10.29 -10.13
CA ALA A 3 11.68 8.88 -9.76
C ALA A 3 10.26 8.50 -9.29
N VAL A 4 9.92 7.24 -9.47
CA VAL A 4 8.55 6.76 -9.25
C VAL A 4 8.19 6.83 -7.77
N GLY A 5 9.15 6.50 -6.91
CA GLY A 5 9.06 6.72 -5.47
C GLY A 5 8.76 8.16 -5.15
N ASP A 6 9.47 9.11 -5.76
CA ASP A 6 9.29 10.55 -5.47
C ASP A 6 7.87 11.05 -5.81
N ALA A 7 7.29 10.61 -6.93
CA ALA A 7 5.95 11.01 -7.31
C ALA A 7 4.87 10.44 -6.37
N LEU A 8 5.02 9.17 -5.97
CA LEU A 8 4.11 8.50 -5.05
C LEU A 8 4.28 9.02 -3.61
N ASP A 9 5.51 9.35 -3.20
CA ASP A 9 5.81 10.00 -1.91
C ASP A 9 5.24 11.42 -1.83
N HIS A 10 5.34 12.19 -2.92
CA HIS A 10 4.71 13.51 -2.99
C HIS A 10 3.18 13.43 -2.87
N ALA A 11 2.56 12.44 -3.52
CA ALA A 11 1.13 12.19 -3.39
C ALA A 11 0.74 11.82 -1.95
N TRP A 12 1.53 10.98 -1.28
CA TRP A 12 1.32 10.62 0.13
C TRP A 12 1.42 11.83 1.07
N ARG A 13 2.53 12.58 1.02
CA ARG A 13 2.73 13.77 1.87
C ARG A 13 1.65 14.83 1.67
N SER A 14 1.10 14.94 0.46
CA SER A 14 -0.01 15.87 0.20
C SER A 14 -1.29 15.48 0.95
N THR A 15 -1.51 14.18 1.21
CA THR A 15 -2.66 13.71 2.00
C THR A 15 -2.49 13.86 3.52
N GLU A 16 -1.27 14.06 4.01
CA GLU A 16 -1.02 14.37 5.44
C GLU A 16 -1.58 15.74 5.83
N ASN A 17 -1.58 16.69 4.89
CA ASN A 17 -2.05 18.07 5.10
C ASN A 17 -3.55 18.28 4.80
N LEU A 18 -4.27 17.23 4.36
CA LEU A 18 -5.69 17.32 4.05
C LEU A 18 -6.54 16.80 5.22
N PRO A 19 -7.74 17.38 5.44
CA PRO A 19 -8.71 16.87 6.40
C PRO A 19 -9.35 15.57 5.85
N VAL A 20 -8.57 14.50 5.80
CA VAL A 20 -9.01 13.17 5.38
C VAL A 20 -9.30 12.33 6.61
N THR A 21 -10.46 11.67 6.63
CA THR A 21 -10.84 10.75 7.70
C THR A 21 -9.87 9.57 7.77
N PRO A 22 -9.74 8.88 8.93
CA PRO A 22 -8.85 7.72 9.06
C PRO A 22 -9.12 6.61 8.02
N ILE A 23 -10.40 6.37 7.69
CA ILE A 23 -10.79 5.35 6.71
C ILE A 23 -10.41 5.76 5.28
N GLU A 24 -10.57 7.03 4.91
CA GLU A 24 -10.14 7.53 3.61
C GLU A 24 -8.62 7.47 3.45
N ARG A 25 -7.88 7.79 4.52
CA ARG A 25 -6.42 7.65 4.54
C ARG A 25 -5.97 6.20 4.36
N ALA A 26 -6.66 5.26 5.01
CA ALA A 26 -6.38 3.83 4.84
C ALA A 26 -6.69 3.36 3.40
N ARG A 27 -7.81 3.81 2.81
CA ARG A 27 -8.15 3.54 1.40
C ARG A 27 -7.10 4.10 0.44
N PHE A 28 -6.64 5.33 0.67
CA PHE A 28 -5.60 5.94 -0.13
C PHE A 28 -4.28 5.15 -0.05
N ARG A 29 -3.91 4.69 1.15
CA ARG A 29 -2.70 3.87 1.34
C ARG A 29 -2.76 2.53 0.62
N VAL A 30 -3.92 1.86 0.63
CA VAL A 30 -4.16 0.65 -0.19
C VAL A 30 -3.99 0.95 -1.67
N HIS A 31 -4.61 2.03 -2.16
CA HIS A 31 -4.50 2.43 -3.56
C HIS A 31 -3.05 2.69 -3.96
N LEU A 32 -2.32 3.46 -3.14
CA LEU A 32 -0.93 3.84 -3.35
C LEU A 32 -0.01 2.62 -3.49
N PHE A 33 -0.08 1.67 -2.55
CA PHE A 33 0.75 0.46 -2.61
C PHE A 33 0.34 -0.49 -3.73
N ASN A 34 -0.94 -0.52 -4.12
CA ASN A 34 -1.38 -1.29 -5.28
C ASN A 34 -0.81 -0.71 -6.58
N THR A 35 -0.84 0.62 -6.75
CA THR A 35 -0.18 1.31 -7.87
C THR A 35 1.32 1.06 -7.89
N ALA A 36 1.97 1.10 -6.72
CA ALA A 36 3.38 0.78 -6.60
C ALA A 36 3.67 -0.67 -7.04
N LEU A 37 2.85 -1.64 -6.60
CA LEU A 37 2.99 -3.06 -6.93
C LEU A 37 2.79 -3.33 -8.43
N GLN A 38 1.79 -2.72 -9.05
CA GLN A 38 1.57 -2.82 -10.50
C GLN A 38 2.78 -2.27 -11.26
N ARG A 39 3.26 -1.10 -10.85
CA ARG A 39 4.37 -0.44 -11.53
C ARG A 39 5.67 -1.20 -11.41
N ILE A 40 6.07 -1.69 -10.23
CA ILE A 40 7.28 -2.52 -10.11
C ILE A 40 7.18 -3.83 -10.88
N THR A 41 5.95 -4.36 -11.05
CA THR A 41 5.72 -5.56 -11.86
C THR A 41 5.93 -5.25 -13.36
N SER A 42 5.60 -4.03 -13.81
CA SER A 42 5.79 -3.61 -15.21
C SER A 42 7.18 -3.05 -15.53
N THR A 43 7.78 -2.26 -14.64
CA THR A 43 9.04 -1.52 -14.90
C THR A 43 10.27 -2.11 -14.21
N GLY A 44 10.08 -3.12 -13.36
CA GLY A 44 11.14 -3.70 -12.52
C GLY A 44 11.24 -3.04 -11.15
N GLU A 45 11.91 -3.75 -10.22
CA GLU A 45 12.14 -3.28 -8.85
C GLU A 45 13.15 -2.14 -8.80
N LYS A 46 12.97 -1.23 -7.84
CA LYS A 46 13.87 -0.10 -7.62
C LYS A 46 14.24 0.01 -6.14
N PRO A 47 15.17 -0.83 -5.65
CA PRO A 47 15.47 -0.91 -4.21
C PRO A 47 16.06 0.37 -3.60
N LYS A 48 16.57 1.28 -4.43
CA LYS A 48 17.11 2.59 -4.03
C LYS A 48 16.03 3.66 -3.84
N GLU A 49 14.84 3.46 -4.39
CA GLU A 49 13.69 4.34 -4.21
C GLU A 49 12.87 3.86 -3.01
N THR A 50 12.30 4.80 -2.27
CA THR A 50 11.39 4.53 -1.16
C THR A 50 10.01 5.10 -1.44
N LEU A 51 8.99 4.47 -0.85
CA LEU A 51 7.62 4.91 -0.81
C LEU A 51 7.13 4.82 0.63
N ASP A 52 6.80 5.94 1.26
CA ASP A 52 6.37 6.00 2.66
C ASP A 52 7.40 5.33 3.60
N GLY A 53 8.70 5.54 3.32
CA GLY A 53 9.82 4.91 4.03
C GLY A 53 10.06 3.43 3.68
N ILE A 54 9.25 2.83 2.80
CA ILE A 54 9.34 1.43 2.40
C ILE A 54 10.09 1.31 1.07
N ARG A 55 11.08 0.43 0.99
CA ARG A 55 11.82 0.21 -0.27
C ARG A 55 10.90 -0.31 -1.37
N ILE A 56 11.07 0.18 -2.59
CA ILE A 56 10.28 -0.22 -3.76
C ILE A 56 10.79 -1.57 -4.32
N THR A 57 10.63 -2.62 -3.51
CA THR A 57 10.87 -4.03 -3.87
C THR A 57 9.55 -4.80 -3.83
N LYS A 58 9.42 -5.88 -4.60
CA LYS A 58 8.15 -6.63 -4.68
C LYS A 58 7.75 -7.22 -3.34
N ARG A 59 8.74 -7.69 -2.56
CA ARG A 59 8.50 -8.21 -1.21
C ARG A 59 8.03 -7.13 -0.24
N ALA A 60 8.73 -6.00 -0.16
CA ALA A 60 8.41 -4.95 0.80
C ALA A 60 7.08 -4.25 0.46
N VAL A 61 6.80 -4.01 -0.82
CA VAL A 61 5.53 -3.42 -1.27
C VAL A 61 4.35 -4.37 -1.02
N ARG A 62 4.52 -5.69 -1.24
CA ARG A 62 3.47 -6.68 -0.91
C ARG A 62 3.17 -6.74 0.59
N LEU A 63 4.20 -6.67 1.43
CA LEU A 63 4.03 -6.61 2.88
C LEU A 63 3.29 -5.33 3.30
N ALA A 64 3.72 -4.18 2.78
CA ALA A 64 3.07 -2.89 3.03
C ALA A 64 1.60 -2.86 2.58
N LEU A 65 1.30 -3.50 1.44
CA LEU A 65 -0.06 -3.60 0.93
C LEU A 65 -0.93 -4.49 1.84
N SER A 66 -0.40 -5.62 2.32
CA SER A 66 -1.07 -6.48 3.30
C SER A 66 -1.43 -5.70 4.58
N ASP A 67 -0.46 -4.97 5.15
CA ASP A 67 -0.68 -4.13 6.33
C ASP A 67 -1.72 -3.01 6.06
N ALA A 68 -1.71 -2.41 4.87
CA ALA A 68 -2.68 -1.39 4.48
C ALA A 68 -4.11 -1.97 4.39
N TYR A 69 -4.27 -3.18 3.84
CA TYR A 69 -5.56 -3.87 3.81
C TYR A 69 -6.05 -4.22 5.22
N HIS A 70 -5.16 -4.74 6.09
CA HIS A 70 -5.51 -4.98 7.50
C HIS A 70 -5.93 -3.68 8.21
N ARG A 71 -5.20 -2.59 7.99
CA ARG A 71 -5.56 -1.29 8.58
C ARG A 71 -6.92 -0.80 8.10
N LEU A 72 -7.21 -0.92 6.80
CA LEU A 72 -8.53 -0.59 6.27
C LEU A 72 -9.62 -1.47 6.90
N ALA A 73 -9.38 -2.77 6.99
CA ALA A 73 -10.30 -3.72 7.61
C ALA A 73 -10.65 -3.35 9.08
N THR A 74 -9.67 -2.89 9.87
CA THR A 74 -9.93 -2.45 11.26
C THR A 74 -10.82 -1.21 11.37
N LEU A 75 -10.88 -0.39 10.32
CA LEU A 75 -11.67 0.84 10.27
C LEU A 75 -13.03 0.64 9.57
N THR A 76 -13.24 -0.51 8.93
CA THR A 76 -14.46 -0.85 8.22
C THR A 76 -15.50 -1.45 9.19
N PRO A 77 -16.65 -0.80 9.40
CA PRO A 77 -17.66 -1.27 10.35
C PRO A 77 -18.44 -2.49 9.82
N ASN A 78 -18.59 -2.62 8.50
CA ASN A 78 -19.28 -3.73 7.87
C ASN A 78 -18.44 -5.01 7.96
N GLU A 79 -18.96 -6.03 8.63
CA GLU A 79 -18.26 -7.29 8.86
C GLU A 79 -17.93 -8.06 7.57
N ARG A 80 -18.83 -8.06 6.59
CA ARG A 80 -18.61 -8.73 5.31
C ARG A 80 -17.52 -8.04 4.51
N GLU A 81 -17.51 -6.71 4.48
CA GLU A 81 -16.48 -5.91 3.82
C GLU A 81 -15.13 -6.07 4.54
N ARG A 82 -15.12 -6.09 5.88
CA ARG A 82 -13.93 -6.36 6.69
C ARG A 82 -13.33 -7.74 6.38
N ALA A 83 -14.15 -8.78 6.29
CA ALA A 83 -13.68 -10.12 5.93
C ALA A 83 -13.01 -10.14 4.55
N ALA A 84 -13.66 -9.55 3.53
CA ALA A 84 -13.09 -9.49 2.18
C ALA A 84 -11.74 -8.73 2.13
N LEU A 85 -11.60 -7.68 2.94
CA LEU A 85 -10.33 -6.94 3.05
C LEU A 85 -9.23 -7.78 3.72
N ILE A 86 -9.56 -8.56 4.74
CA ILE A 86 -8.62 -9.48 5.41
C ILE A 86 -8.20 -10.60 4.45
N ASP A 87 -9.14 -11.16 3.70
CA ASP A 87 -8.84 -12.19 2.70
C ASP A 87 -7.87 -11.64 1.65
N THR A 88 -8.13 -10.44 1.14
CA THR A 88 -7.22 -9.76 0.21
C THR A 88 -5.85 -9.51 0.83
N ALA A 89 -5.79 -9.10 2.11
CA ALA A 89 -4.53 -8.91 2.83
C ALA A 89 -3.69 -10.19 2.90
N ASN A 90 -4.35 -11.33 3.11
CA ASN A 90 -3.72 -12.64 3.19
C ASN A 90 -3.24 -13.12 1.81
N GLU A 91 -3.99 -12.88 0.74
CA GLU A 91 -3.61 -13.23 -0.63
C GLU A 91 -2.35 -12.50 -1.11
N VAL A 92 -2.22 -11.20 -0.79
CA VAL A 92 -1.07 -10.40 -1.20
C VAL A 92 0.18 -10.64 -0.36
N ARG A 93 0.04 -11.29 0.81
CA ARG A 93 1.14 -11.54 1.73
C ARG A 93 2.24 -12.36 1.03
N PRO A 94 3.51 -11.94 1.09
CA PRO A 94 4.59 -12.71 0.49
C PRO A 94 4.67 -14.08 1.17
N TRP A 95 4.57 -15.14 0.37
CA TRP A 95 4.73 -16.51 0.84
C TRP A 95 6.14 -16.65 1.37
N THR A 96 6.27 -16.68 2.69
CA THR A 96 7.52 -17.06 3.33
C THR A 96 7.37 -18.56 3.56
N LEU A 97 8.05 -19.38 2.76
CA LEU A 97 8.36 -20.74 3.19
C LEU A 97 9.21 -20.56 4.44
N ILE A 98 8.67 -20.95 5.58
CA ILE A 98 9.41 -21.03 6.85
C ILE A 98 10.47 -22.12 6.70
#